data_AF-A0A9P7UPE6-F1
#
_entry.id   AF-A0A9P7UPE6-F1
#
_cell.length_a   1.000
_cell.length_b   1.000
_cell.length_c   1.000
_cell.angle_alpha   90.00
_cell.angle_beta   90.00
_cell.angle_gamma   90.00
#
_symmetry.space_group_name_H-M   'P 1'
#
loop_
_entity.id
_entity.type
_entity.pdbx_description
1 polymer ?
#
loop_
_entity_poly.entity_id
_entity_poly.type
_entity_poly.pdbx_seq_one_letter_code
_entity_poly.pdbx_strand_id
1 'polypeptide(L)'
;MRCPSIPHTSATDFKEAFEKDYCTPRPDILLRIMDMYHINTEHYNRSFPVVQSSGMGKSRLMDHSATLRFAIPFNVHEKMDPGTKTYPPFDHEDREYLTKEFEHEVDAITRPLVFLQALFNETVAELQSQKTEITKGTPQEIAGKWYNWMKDGSTVDNVGPNRTMLYDRVVKKAKELEALQPPKYQKPLVHRAEALRVAAESLVNFLKKLYKTSVKFYAIVYFDEAHTLSLPSNKSHRRTPYYALMHVLNMIRKTPIFFVFLSTNSSLQTFTPSNSAYPSIRVQNDTKLIPPFFELPFDNFARKFTSEAKEVGKLTLAGVCELGQMTKFGRPM
;
A
#
# COMPACT_ATOMS: atom_id res chain seq x y z
N MET A 1 -15.30 19.84 -31.98
CA MET A 1 -15.63 18.62 -31.19
C MET A 1 -16.07 19.06 -29.81
N ARG A 2 -17.35 18.87 -29.48
CA ARG A 2 -17.87 19.08 -28.11
C ARG A 2 -17.47 17.87 -27.29
N CYS A 3 -16.75 18.07 -26.17
CA CYS A 3 -16.64 17.03 -25.15
C CYS A 3 -18.04 16.76 -24.59
N PRO A 4 -18.41 15.48 -24.34
CA PRO A 4 -19.70 15.17 -23.75
C PRO A 4 -19.77 15.79 -22.35
N SER A 5 -20.90 16.44 -22.06
CA SER A 5 -21.25 16.92 -20.73
C SER A 5 -21.23 15.75 -19.76
N ILE A 6 -20.32 15.80 -18.79
CA ILE A 6 -20.24 14.79 -17.72
C ILE A 6 -21.53 14.92 -16.90
N PRO A 7 -22.33 13.85 -16.75
CA PRO A 7 -23.55 13.89 -15.94
C PRO A 7 -23.24 14.34 -14.52
N HIS A 8 -24.06 15.25 -13.98
CA HIS A 8 -24.08 15.54 -12.56
C HIS A 8 -24.70 14.34 -11.82
N THR A 9 -23.95 13.25 -11.65
CA THR A 9 -24.31 12.20 -10.69
C THR A 9 -23.81 12.63 -9.31
N SER A 10 -24.75 12.93 -8.41
CA SER A 10 -24.47 13.02 -6.98
C SER A 10 -24.10 11.62 -6.52
N ALA A 11 -22.87 11.44 -6.00
CA ALA A 11 -22.51 10.15 -5.40
C ALA A 11 -23.48 9.86 -4.25
N THR A 12 -24.09 8.69 -4.28
CA THR A 12 -25.12 8.26 -3.31
C THR A 12 -24.51 7.63 -2.06
N ASP A 13 -23.24 7.20 -2.12
CA ASP A 13 -22.47 6.67 -0.99
C ASP A 13 -20.95 6.86 -1.12
N PHE A 14 -20.20 6.43 -0.10
CA PHE A 14 -18.74 6.55 -0.01
C PHE A 14 -17.97 5.76 -1.07
N LYS A 15 -18.48 4.61 -1.52
CA LYS A 15 -17.80 3.80 -2.55
C LYS A 15 -17.94 4.48 -3.91
N GLU A 16 -19.14 4.92 -4.27
CA GLU A 16 -19.37 5.65 -5.52
C GLU A 16 -18.53 6.94 -5.55
N ALA A 17 -18.45 7.64 -4.41
CA ALA A 17 -17.62 8.82 -4.26
C ALA A 17 -16.11 8.53 -4.49
N PHE A 18 -15.62 7.41 -3.94
CA PHE A 18 -14.23 6.98 -4.11
C PHE A 18 -13.91 6.56 -5.54
N GLU A 19 -14.84 5.86 -6.20
CA GLU A 19 -14.66 5.31 -7.55
C GLU A 19 -14.91 6.31 -8.68
N LYS A 20 -15.49 7.48 -8.36
CA LYS A 20 -15.73 8.54 -9.35
C LYS A 20 -14.41 8.93 -10.05
N ASP A 21 -14.47 9.52 -11.23
CA ASP A 21 -13.28 10.18 -11.77
C ASP A 21 -12.99 11.49 -11.01
N TYR A 22 -11.71 11.84 -10.88
CA TYR A 22 -11.28 13.12 -10.30
C TYR A 22 -10.31 13.86 -11.21
N CYS A 23 -10.19 15.18 -11.02
CA CYS A 23 -9.63 16.08 -12.01
C CYS A 23 -8.19 15.73 -12.40
N THR A 24 -7.40 15.21 -11.47
CA THR A 24 -5.97 14.95 -11.69
C THR A 24 -5.40 13.86 -10.81
N PRO A 25 -5.68 12.58 -11.11
CA PRO A 25 -5.16 11.49 -10.32
C PRO A 25 -3.64 11.40 -10.33
N ARG A 26 -3.01 11.85 -11.42
CA ARG A 26 -1.56 11.83 -11.69
C ARG A 26 -0.76 10.69 -11.02
N PRO A 27 -1.24 9.43 -11.02
CA PRO A 27 -0.46 8.30 -10.51
C PRO A 27 0.83 8.11 -11.31
N ASP A 28 0.86 8.57 -12.57
CA ASP A 28 2.05 8.61 -13.42
C ASP A 28 3.22 9.38 -12.78
N ILE A 29 2.93 10.49 -12.07
CA ILE A 29 3.98 11.27 -11.39
C ILE A 29 4.55 10.48 -10.23
N LEU A 30 3.69 9.89 -9.39
CA LEU A 30 4.13 9.07 -8.25
C LEU A 30 4.99 7.90 -8.74
N LEU A 31 4.55 7.18 -9.77
CA LEU A 31 5.29 6.06 -10.34
C LEU A 31 6.65 6.50 -10.92
N ARG A 32 6.74 7.68 -11.54
CA ARG A 32 8.02 8.24 -12.00
C ARG A 32 8.96 8.58 -10.84
N ILE A 33 8.44 9.12 -9.74
CA ILE A 33 9.22 9.40 -8.53
C ILE A 33 9.74 8.08 -7.93
N MET A 34 8.91 7.03 -7.88
CA MET A 34 9.35 5.68 -7.48
C MET A 34 10.44 5.14 -8.42
N ASP A 35 10.31 5.31 -9.74
CA ASP A 35 11.34 4.93 -10.71
C ASP A 35 12.68 5.66 -10.44
N MET A 36 12.64 6.94 -10.05
CA MET A 36 13.85 7.70 -9.67
C MET A 36 14.50 7.13 -8.41
N TYR A 37 13.72 6.86 -7.36
CA TYR A 37 14.24 6.24 -6.14
C TYR A 37 14.72 4.80 -6.35
N HIS A 38 14.18 4.10 -7.35
CA HIS A 38 14.62 2.75 -7.67
C HIS A 38 16.08 2.71 -8.15
N ILE A 39 16.46 3.71 -8.96
CA ILE A 39 17.79 3.81 -9.56
C ILE A 39 18.85 4.09 -8.48
N ASN A 40 18.49 4.82 -7.43
CA ASN A 40 19.38 5.07 -6.32
C ASN A 40 19.44 3.84 -5.38
N THR A 41 20.66 3.33 -5.15
CA THR A 41 20.89 2.13 -4.33
C THR A 41 21.37 2.42 -2.91
N GLU A 42 21.56 3.69 -2.56
CA GLU A 42 21.98 4.14 -1.22
C GLU A 42 20.86 4.07 -0.17
N HIS A 43 19.65 3.69 -0.58
CA HIS A 43 18.52 3.64 0.32
C HIS A 43 18.57 2.43 1.28
N TYR A 44 18.19 2.67 2.55
CA TYR A 44 18.11 1.61 3.55
C TYR A 44 17.14 0.51 3.12
N ASN A 45 15.95 0.90 2.70
CA ASN A 45 14.96 0.04 2.08
C ASN A 45 14.19 0.82 1.00
N ARG A 46 13.40 0.13 0.19
CA ARG A 46 12.55 0.75 -0.85
C ARG A 46 11.17 1.07 -0.30
N SER A 47 11.14 1.89 0.74
CA SER A 47 9.88 2.32 1.32
C SER A 47 9.84 3.80 1.64
N PHE A 48 8.64 4.35 1.63
CA PHE A 48 8.39 5.71 2.11
C PHE A 48 6.97 5.82 2.68
N PRO A 49 6.78 6.65 3.71
CA PRO A 49 5.47 6.97 4.19
C PRO A 49 4.89 8.19 3.44
N VAL A 50 3.58 8.19 3.30
CA VAL A 50 2.77 9.34 2.88
C VAL A 50 1.93 9.74 4.09
N VAL A 51 2.29 10.86 4.72
CA VAL A 51 1.67 11.30 5.98
C VAL A 51 0.90 12.57 5.73
N GLN A 52 -0.43 12.46 5.64
CA GLN A 52 -1.34 13.60 5.45
C GLN A 52 -2.65 13.32 6.18
N SER A 53 -3.41 14.38 6.47
CA SER A 53 -4.75 14.27 7.05
C SER A 53 -5.67 13.31 6.28
N SER A 54 -6.71 12.81 6.97
CA SER A 54 -7.77 12.01 6.32
C SER A 54 -8.46 12.80 5.21
N GLY A 55 -9.01 12.10 4.21
CA GLY A 55 -9.70 12.70 3.07
C GLY A 55 -8.79 13.45 2.08
N MET A 56 -7.46 13.39 2.21
CA MET A 56 -6.52 14.05 1.29
C MET A 56 -6.23 13.29 0.00
N GLY A 57 -6.91 12.16 -0.26
CA GLY A 57 -6.76 11.40 -1.50
C GLY A 57 -5.57 10.43 -1.57
N LYS A 58 -4.91 10.17 -0.44
CA LYS A 58 -3.80 9.20 -0.33
C LYS A 58 -4.18 7.82 -0.86
N SER A 59 -5.23 7.23 -0.29
CA SER A 59 -5.73 5.88 -0.63
C SER A 59 -6.14 5.80 -2.09
N ARG A 60 -6.80 6.84 -2.59
CA ARG A 60 -7.26 6.91 -3.98
C ARG A 60 -6.13 7.04 -4.99
N LEU A 61 -5.08 7.81 -4.68
CA LEU A 61 -3.87 7.85 -5.51
C LEU A 61 -3.24 6.46 -5.63
N MET A 62 -3.15 5.73 -4.51
CA MET A 62 -2.59 4.38 -4.52
C MET A 62 -3.50 3.38 -5.22
N ASP A 63 -4.82 3.48 -5.05
CA ASP A 63 -5.81 2.68 -5.77
C ASP A 63 -5.72 2.90 -7.29
N HIS A 64 -5.59 4.15 -7.74
CA HIS A 64 -5.34 4.46 -9.15
C HIS A 64 -3.97 3.97 -9.62
N SER A 65 -2.93 4.09 -8.78
CA SER A 65 -1.59 3.57 -9.11
C SER A 65 -1.59 2.05 -9.28
N ALA A 66 -2.43 1.34 -8.54
CA ALA A 66 -2.61 -0.12 -8.64
C ALA A 66 -3.18 -0.56 -10.00
N THR A 67 -3.88 0.32 -10.73
CA THR A 67 -4.34 0.04 -12.10
C THR A 67 -3.21 0.13 -13.14
N LEU A 68 -2.11 0.83 -12.82
CA LEU A 68 -0.99 1.09 -13.73
C LEU A 68 0.24 0.23 -13.45
N ARG A 69 0.40 -0.20 -12.19
CA ARG A 69 1.50 -1.07 -11.76
C ARG A 69 0.96 -2.09 -10.77
N PHE A 70 1.39 -3.34 -10.92
CA PHE A 70 0.96 -4.43 -10.05
C PHE A 70 1.11 -4.05 -8.58
N ALA A 71 0.03 -4.16 -7.81
CA ALA A 71 0.00 -3.74 -6.42
C ALA A 71 -0.73 -4.74 -5.52
N ILE A 72 -0.26 -4.84 -4.28
CA ILE A 72 -0.89 -5.61 -3.21
C ILE A 72 -1.33 -4.62 -2.12
N PRO A 73 -2.63 -4.32 -2.03
CA PRO A 73 -3.16 -3.29 -1.13
C PRO A 73 -3.52 -3.87 0.24
N PHE A 74 -3.02 -3.30 1.31
CA PHE A 74 -3.50 -3.55 2.67
C PHE A 74 -4.20 -2.30 3.19
N ASN A 75 -5.27 -2.47 3.96
CA ASN A 75 -5.84 -1.44 4.80
C ASN A 75 -5.88 -1.95 6.23
N VAL A 76 -4.98 -1.44 7.06
CA VAL A 76 -4.77 -1.89 8.44
C VAL A 76 -5.46 -0.98 9.47
N HIS A 77 -6.59 -0.37 9.08
CA HIS A 77 -7.39 0.52 9.93
C HIS A 77 -7.73 -0.12 11.28
N GLU A 78 -7.78 0.71 12.33
CA GLU A 78 -8.25 0.27 13.64
C GLU A 78 -9.71 -0.19 13.63
N LYS A 79 -10.10 -0.98 14.64
CA LYS A 79 -11.46 -1.50 14.72
C LYS A 79 -12.35 -0.32 15.06
N MET A 80 -13.28 0.00 14.17
CA MET A 80 -14.17 1.13 14.36
C MET A 80 -15.37 0.80 15.23
N ASP A 81 -15.91 1.85 15.85
CA ASP A 81 -17.18 1.78 16.57
C ASP A 81 -18.31 1.38 15.61
N PRO A 82 -19.32 0.62 16.09
CA PRO A 82 -20.47 0.26 15.28
C PRO A 82 -21.14 1.49 14.66
N GLY A 83 -21.24 1.53 13.33
CA GLY A 83 -21.89 2.60 12.58
C GLY A 83 -20.93 3.61 11.92
N THR A 84 -19.64 3.60 12.27
CA THR A 84 -18.63 4.39 11.56
C THR A 84 -18.24 3.67 10.26
N LYS A 85 -18.40 4.33 9.13
CA LYS A 85 -18.05 3.80 7.80
C LYS A 85 -16.82 4.51 7.26
N THR A 86 -15.83 3.76 6.80
CA THR A 86 -14.71 4.28 6.01
C THR A 86 -14.53 3.43 4.76
N TYR A 87 -14.04 4.03 3.69
CA TYR A 87 -13.69 3.31 2.48
C TYR A 87 -12.24 3.62 2.07
N PRO A 88 -11.43 2.63 1.64
CA PRO A 88 -11.79 1.21 1.46
C PRO A 88 -12.05 0.47 2.79
N PRO A 89 -12.76 -0.67 2.77
CA PRO A 89 -12.91 -1.53 3.94
C PRO A 89 -11.53 -2.08 4.39
N PHE A 90 -11.43 -2.47 5.65
CA PHE A 90 -10.17 -2.87 6.27
C PHE A 90 -9.94 -4.38 6.26
N ASP A 91 -8.67 -4.79 6.20
CA ASP A 91 -8.25 -6.19 6.19
C ASP A 91 -8.08 -6.70 7.63
N HIS A 92 -9.15 -7.27 8.18
CA HIS A 92 -9.20 -7.71 9.58
C HIS A 92 -8.07 -8.68 9.95
N GLU A 93 -7.92 -9.77 9.20
CA GLU A 93 -7.00 -10.86 9.55
C GLU A 93 -5.53 -10.44 9.44
N ASP A 94 -5.15 -9.70 8.39
CA ASP A 94 -3.77 -9.23 8.21
C ASP A 94 -3.36 -8.24 9.29
N ARG A 95 -4.26 -7.29 9.62
CA ARG A 95 -4.02 -6.35 10.70
C ARG A 95 -3.85 -7.09 12.02
N GLU A 96 -4.79 -7.95 12.38
CA GLU A 96 -4.75 -8.68 13.64
C GLU A 96 -3.45 -9.47 13.74
N TYR A 97 -3.03 -10.13 12.66
CA TYR A 97 -1.77 -10.83 12.62
C TYR A 97 -0.57 -9.90 12.81
N LEU A 98 -0.44 -8.83 12.02
CA LEU A 98 0.73 -7.94 12.05
C LEU A 98 0.85 -7.11 13.33
N THR A 99 -0.27 -6.79 13.98
CA THR A 99 -0.31 -5.98 15.22
C THR A 99 -0.36 -6.81 16.49
N LYS A 100 -0.44 -8.14 16.38
CA LYS A 100 -0.47 -9.04 17.54
C LYS A 100 0.74 -8.80 18.44
N GLU A 101 0.49 -8.77 19.75
CA GLU A 101 1.53 -8.66 20.76
C GLU A 101 2.57 -9.79 20.62
N PHE A 102 3.78 -9.50 21.08
CA PHE A 102 4.87 -10.46 21.10
C PHE A 102 5.57 -10.41 22.45
N GLU A 103 6.02 -11.57 22.91
CA GLU A 103 6.74 -11.70 24.18
C GLU A 103 8.24 -11.43 24.01
N HIS A 104 8.80 -11.82 22.86
CA HIS A 104 10.22 -11.65 22.57
C HIS A 104 10.46 -10.73 21.37
N GLU A 105 11.52 -9.93 21.43
CA GLU A 105 11.90 -9.00 20.36
C GLU A 105 12.20 -9.71 19.03
N VAL A 106 12.62 -10.98 19.07
CA VAL A 106 12.84 -11.80 17.88
C VAL A 106 11.52 -12.10 17.15
N ASP A 107 10.42 -12.24 17.88
CA ASP A 107 9.10 -12.52 17.31
C ASP A 107 8.58 -11.28 16.56
N ALA A 108 8.89 -10.09 17.08
CA ALA A 108 8.58 -8.82 16.43
C ALA A 108 9.13 -8.75 15.00
N ILE A 109 10.34 -9.29 14.77
CA ILE A 109 10.96 -9.36 13.43
C ILE A 109 10.47 -10.58 12.65
N THR A 110 10.31 -11.72 13.32
CA THR A 110 9.91 -12.98 12.68
C THR A 110 8.54 -12.87 12.02
N ARG A 111 7.58 -12.19 12.68
CA ARG A 111 6.21 -12.05 12.20
C ARG A 111 6.08 -11.33 10.84
N PRO A 112 6.55 -10.07 10.67
CA PRO A 112 6.52 -9.42 9.36
C PRO A 112 7.36 -10.15 8.31
N LEU A 113 8.41 -10.87 8.72
CA LEU A 113 9.22 -11.68 7.82
C LEU A 113 8.41 -12.83 7.23
N VAL A 114 7.82 -13.69 8.07
CA VAL A 114 7.04 -14.83 7.57
C VAL A 114 5.75 -14.39 6.88
N PHE A 115 5.18 -13.26 7.31
CA PHE A 115 4.05 -12.63 6.63
C PHE A 115 4.39 -12.30 5.18
N LEU A 116 5.48 -11.55 4.94
CA LEU A 116 5.88 -11.18 3.57
C LEU A 116 6.31 -12.40 2.75
N GLN A 117 6.93 -13.40 3.38
CA GLN A 117 7.26 -14.66 2.71
C GLN A 117 5.98 -15.37 2.23
N ALA A 118 4.99 -15.52 3.11
CA ALA A 118 3.69 -16.09 2.77
C ALA A 118 2.99 -15.27 1.68
N LEU A 119 2.97 -13.95 1.84
CA LEU A 119 2.36 -13.02 0.89
C LEU A 119 2.86 -13.24 -0.53
N PHE A 120 4.18 -13.22 -0.74
CA PHE A 120 4.75 -13.37 -2.07
C PHE A 120 4.53 -14.78 -2.65
N ASN A 121 4.61 -15.82 -1.83
CA ASN A 121 4.36 -17.18 -2.27
C ASN A 121 2.90 -17.40 -2.69
N GLU A 122 1.94 -16.97 -1.87
CA GLU A 122 0.52 -17.10 -2.15
C GLU A 122 0.09 -16.22 -3.33
N THR A 123 0.67 -15.02 -3.47
CA THR A 123 0.45 -14.17 -4.65
C THR A 123 0.94 -14.86 -5.93
N VAL A 124 2.13 -15.48 -5.89
CA VAL A 124 2.65 -16.24 -7.04
C VAL A 124 1.78 -17.45 -7.33
N ALA A 125 1.33 -18.19 -6.31
CA ALA A 125 0.45 -19.33 -6.48
C ALA A 125 -0.89 -18.93 -7.14
N GLU A 126 -1.48 -17.82 -6.69
CA GLU A 126 -2.70 -17.26 -7.28
C GLU A 126 -2.49 -16.87 -8.75
N LEU A 127 -1.44 -16.09 -9.04
CA LEU A 127 -1.08 -15.72 -10.41
C LEU A 127 -0.77 -16.93 -11.31
N GLN A 128 -0.24 -18.01 -10.74
CA GLN A 128 -0.01 -19.25 -11.46
C GLN A 128 -1.30 -20.00 -11.78
N SER A 129 -2.28 -19.99 -10.87
CA SER A 129 -3.59 -20.61 -11.08
C SER A 129 -4.38 -19.88 -12.19
N GLN A 130 -4.21 -18.57 -12.31
CA GLN A 130 -4.88 -17.72 -13.30
C GLN A 130 -4.14 -17.61 -14.64
N LYS A 131 -3.13 -18.44 -14.92
CA LYS A 131 -2.29 -18.33 -16.14
C LYS A 131 -3.06 -18.37 -17.45
N THR A 132 -4.23 -19.00 -17.48
CA THR A 132 -5.12 -19.06 -18.65
C THR A 132 -5.80 -17.71 -18.93
N GLU A 133 -6.04 -16.92 -17.88
CA GLU A 133 -6.73 -15.62 -17.96
C GLU A 133 -5.73 -14.44 -18.01
N ILE A 134 -4.60 -14.56 -17.31
CA ILE A 134 -3.50 -13.60 -17.29
C ILE A 134 -2.40 -14.04 -18.27
N THR A 135 -2.62 -13.73 -19.54
CA THR A 135 -1.60 -13.85 -20.60
C THR A 135 -0.57 -12.71 -20.55
N LYS A 136 0.55 -12.85 -21.27
CA LYS A 136 1.57 -11.81 -21.36
C LYS A 136 0.98 -10.49 -21.88
N GLY A 137 1.33 -9.39 -21.22
CA GLY A 137 0.76 -8.06 -21.50
C GLY A 137 1.70 -6.93 -21.11
N THR A 138 1.28 -5.70 -21.34
CA THR A 138 1.96 -4.53 -20.76
C THR A 138 1.83 -4.54 -19.24
N PRO A 139 2.73 -3.87 -18.49
CA PRO A 139 2.62 -3.77 -17.04
C PRO A 139 1.25 -3.26 -16.56
N GLN A 140 0.65 -2.31 -17.29
CA GLN A 140 -0.68 -1.78 -17.00
C GLN A 140 -1.80 -2.82 -17.26
N GLU A 141 -1.72 -3.59 -18.34
CA GLU A 141 -2.70 -4.66 -18.62
C GLU A 141 -2.71 -5.72 -17.51
N ILE A 142 -1.52 -6.14 -17.06
CA ILE A 142 -1.40 -7.11 -15.97
C ILE A 142 -1.86 -6.51 -14.65
N ALA A 143 -1.47 -5.26 -14.35
CA ALA A 143 -1.90 -4.55 -13.16
C ALA A 143 -3.43 -4.39 -13.11
N GLY A 144 -4.06 -3.98 -14.21
CA GLY A 144 -5.50 -3.82 -14.30
C GLY A 144 -6.27 -5.13 -14.08
N LYS A 145 -5.80 -6.25 -14.66
CA LYS A 145 -6.39 -7.58 -14.43
C LYS A 145 -6.33 -7.97 -12.95
N TRP A 146 -5.14 -7.86 -12.34
CA TRP A 146 -4.94 -8.16 -10.93
C TRP A 146 -5.77 -7.24 -10.02
N TYR A 147 -5.78 -5.94 -10.30
CA TYR A 147 -6.56 -4.94 -9.58
C TYR A 147 -8.05 -5.27 -9.60
N ASN A 148 -8.60 -5.57 -10.78
CA ASN A 148 -10.00 -5.95 -10.91
C ASN A 148 -10.30 -7.24 -10.15
N TRP A 149 -9.42 -8.25 -10.21
CA TRP A 149 -9.57 -9.49 -9.46
C TRP A 149 -9.59 -9.25 -7.94
N MET A 150 -8.68 -8.43 -7.41
CA MET A 150 -8.63 -8.06 -5.99
C MET A 150 -9.87 -7.28 -5.54
N LYS A 151 -10.41 -6.43 -6.42
CA LYS A 151 -11.53 -5.54 -6.11
C LYS A 151 -12.90 -6.17 -6.35
N ASP A 152 -12.97 -7.23 -7.14
CA ASP A 152 -14.21 -7.91 -7.49
C ASP A 152 -15.04 -8.28 -6.25
N GLY A 153 -16.34 -8.00 -6.29
CA GLY A 153 -17.27 -8.22 -5.18
C GLY A 153 -17.07 -7.33 -3.94
N SER A 154 -16.17 -6.35 -3.95
CA SER A 154 -15.98 -5.45 -2.80
C SER A 154 -17.18 -4.52 -2.61
N THR A 155 -17.55 -4.29 -1.35
CA THR A 155 -18.64 -3.41 -0.94
C THR A 155 -18.10 -2.26 -0.09
N VAL A 156 -18.97 -1.33 0.34
CA VAL A 156 -18.57 -0.29 1.30
C VAL A 156 -18.06 -0.89 2.61
N ASP A 157 -18.71 -1.98 3.06
CA ASP A 157 -18.49 -2.54 4.39
C ASP A 157 -17.46 -3.68 4.39
N ASN A 158 -17.29 -4.40 3.27
CA ASN A 158 -16.47 -5.61 3.20
C ASN A 158 -15.57 -5.65 1.97
N VAL A 159 -14.35 -6.14 2.16
CA VAL A 159 -13.44 -6.53 1.09
C VAL A 159 -14.05 -7.68 0.26
N GLY A 160 -13.74 -7.70 -1.03
CA GLY A 160 -14.23 -8.73 -1.94
C GLY A 160 -13.76 -10.15 -1.60
N PRO A 161 -14.46 -11.19 -2.07
CA PRO A 161 -14.15 -12.58 -1.74
C PRO A 161 -12.75 -13.01 -2.18
N ASN A 162 -12.26 -12.52 -3.33
CA ASN A 162 -10.94 -12.87 -3.86
C ASN A 162 -9.80 -12.36 -2.96
N ARG A 163 -9.86 -11.08 -2.58
CA ARG A 163 -8.91 -10.46 -1.63
C ARG A 163 -8.96 -11.16 -0.27
N THR A 164 -10.16 -11.40 0.25
CA THR A 164 -10.38 -12.13 1.51
C THR A 164 -9.71 -13.50 1.47
N MET A 165 -10.01 -14.29 0.44
CA MET A 165 -9.47 -15.64 0.28
C MET A 165 -7.93 -15.62 0.18
N LEU A 166 -7.34 -14.69 -0.58
CA LEU A 166 -5.90 -14.56 -0.67
C LEU A 166 -5.28 -14.29 0.70
N TYR A 167 -5.82 -13.31 1.43
CA TYR A 167 -5.28 -12.87 2.71
C TYR A 167 -5.47 -13.91 3.82
N ASP A 168 -6.58 -14.64 3.82
CA ASP A 168 -6.77 -15.79 4.71
C ASP A 168 -5.70 -16.86 4.50
N ARG A 169 -5.36 -17.17 3.24
CA ARG A 169 -4.26 -18.10 2.93
C ARG A 169 -2.91 -17.57 3.38
N VAL A 170 -2.65 -16.26 3.18
CA VAL A 170 -1.41 -15.61 3.63
C VAL A 170 -1.26 -15.71 5.13
N VAL A 171 -2.28 -15.32 5.90
CA VAL A 171 -2.27 -15.36 7.36
C VAL A 171 -2.15 -16.79 7.87
N LYS A 172 -2.90 -17.74 7.28
CA LYS A 172 -2.77 -19.16 7.61
C LYS A 172 -1.34 -19.65 7.39
N LYS A 173 -0.76 -19.35 6.24
CA LYS A 173 0.60 -19.81 5.89
C LYS A 173 1.67 -19.13 6.76
N ALA A 174 1.48 -17.86 7.08
CA ALA A 174 2.36 -17.13 7.99
C ALA A 174 2.35 -17.75 9.40
N LYS A 175 1.16 -18.07 9.94
CA LYS A 175 1.00 -18.78 11.22
C LYS A 175 1.71 -20.15 11.20
N GLU A 176 1.56 -20.93 10.13
CA GLU A 176 2.30 -22.20 9.95
C GLU A 176 3.82 -21.98 9.97
N LEU A 177 4.33 -21.01 9.20
CA LEU A 177 5.76 -20.69 9.13
C LEU A 177 6.31 -20.18 10.46
N GLU A 178 5.54 -19.40 11.21
CA GLU A 178 5.90 -18.89 12.54
C GLU A 178 6.07 -20.05 13.54
N ALA A 179 5.17 -21.04 13.51
CA ALA A 179 5.21 -22.20 14.39
C ALA A 179 6.37 -23.17 14.08
N LEU A 180 6.94 -23.13 12.87
CA LEU A 180 8.07 -23.99 12.51
C LEU A 180 9.34 -23.60 13.28
N GLN A 181 9.92 -24.56 13.99
CA GLN A 181 11.26 -24.39 14.54
C GLN A 181 12.30 -24.51 13.42
N PRO A 182 13.25 -23.57 13.32
CA PRO A 182 14.36 -23.70 12.38
C PRO A 182 15.26 -24.88 12.78
N PRO A 183 16.03 -25.45 11.83
CA PRO A 183 16.98 -26.51 12.13
C PRO A 183 17.95 -26.09 13.25
N LYS A 184 18.26 -27.00 14.19
CA LYS A 184 19.09 -26.73 15.40
C LYS A 184 20.44 -26.04 15.13
N TYR A 185 20.96 -26.15 13.91
CA TYR A 185 22.27 -25.64 13.51
C TYR A 185 22.24 -24.32 12.71
N GLN A 186 21.05 -23.80 12.37
CA GLN A 186 20.93 -22.57 11.58
C GLN A 186 20.47 -21.40 12.44
N LYS A 187 21.03 -20.21 12.18
CA LYS A 187 20.53 -18.97 12.77
C LYS A 187 19.11 -18.72 12.21
N PRO A 188 18.05 -18.75 13.06
CA PRO A 188 16.65 -18.66 12.64
C PRO A 188 16.37 -17.55 11.63
N LEU A 189 16.85 -16.34 11.94
CA LEU A 189 16.59 -15.15 11.14
C LEU A 189 17.31 -15.17 9.78
N VAL A 190 18.49 -15.79 9.68
CA VAL A 190 19.24 -15.84 8.41
C VAL A 190 18.53 -16.75 7.41
N HIS A 191 18.09 -17.94 7.87
CA HIS A 191 17.36 -18.88 7.03
C HIS A 191 16.02 -18.29 6.57
N ARG A 192 15.27 -17.69 7.50
CA ARG A 192 14.01 -17.02 7.20
C ARG A 192 14.22 -15.85 6.23
N ALA A 193 15.22 -15.01 6.42
CA ALA A 193 15.53 -13.90 5.52
C ALA A 193 15.83 -14.38 4.08
N GLU A 194 16.55 -15.48 3.94
CA GLU A 194 16.81 -16.11 2.65
C GLU A 194 15.52 -16.64 2.00
N ALA A 195 14.66 -17.31 2.78
CA ALA A 195 13.36 -17.78 2.28
C ALA A 195 12.46 -16.61 1.81
N LEU A 196 12.44 -15.49 2.55
CA LEU A 196 11.78 -14.26 2.13
C LEU A 196 12.37 -13.71 0.83
N ARG A 197 13.70 -13.67 0.70
CA ARG A 197 14.38 -13.22 -0.52
C ARG A 197 13.96 -14.05 -1.73
N VAL A 198 13.96 -15.38 -1.60
CA VAL A 198 13.52 -16.31 -2.65
C VAL A 198 12.05 -16.08 -3.02
N ALA A 199 11.17 -15.90 -2.05
CA ALA A 199 9.75 -15.62 -2.30
C ALA A 199 9.55 -14.31 -3.06
N ALA A 200 10.24 -13.24 -2.64
CA ALA A 200 10.18 -11.93 -3.28
C ALA A 200 10.75 -11.96 -4.72
N GLU A 201 11.85 -12.69 -4.95
CA GLU A 201 12.42 -12.91 -6.27
C GLU A 201 11.51 -13.75 -7.17
N SER A 202 10.83 -14.75 -6.61
CA SER A 202 9.84 -15.55 -7.34
C SER A 202 8.73 -14.68 -7.92
N LEU A 203 8.15 -13.79 -7.10
CA LEU A 203 7.13 -12.83 -7.56
C LEU A 203 7.66 -11.93 -8.67
N VAL A 204 8.81 -11.31 -8.47
CA VAL A 204 9.42 -10.42 -9.48
C VAL A 204 9.71 -11.18 -10.77
N ASN A 205 10.27 -12.38 -10.69
CA ASN A 205 10.59 -13.19 -11.86
C ASN A 205 9.33 -13.66 -12.59
N PHE A 206 8.25 -13.93 -11.86
CA PHE A 206 6.96 -14.24 -12.45
C PHE A 206 6.41 -13.04 -13.23
N LEU A 207 6.36 -11.85 -12.61
CA LEU A 207 5.91 -10.62 -13.26
C LEU A 207 6.78 -10.25 -14.47
N LYS A 208 8.11 -10.41 -14.37
CA LYS A 208 9.03 -10.24 -15.50
C LYS A 208 8.67 -11.11 -16.70
N LYS A 209 8.25 -12.35 -16.47
CA LYS A 209 7.84 -13.27 -17.55
C LYS A 209 6.51 -12.88 -18.17
N LEU A 210 5.61 -12.27 -17.40
CA LEU A 210 4.32 -11.78 -17.88
C LEU A 210 4.45 -10.47 -18.66
N TYR A 211 5.36 -9.58 -18.26
CA TYR A 211 5.47 -8.26 -18.87
C TYR A 211 6.14 -8.32 -20.24
N LYS A 212 5.51 -7.71 -21.24
CA LYS A 212 6.08 -7.49 -22.58
C LYS A 212 7.17 -6.43 -22.59
N THR A 213 7.18 -5.54 -21.60
CA THR A 213 8.16 -4.45 -21.47
C THR A 213 8.81 -4.47 -20.10
N SER A 214 10.09 -4.09 -20.07
CA SER A 214 10.83 -3.96 -18.81
C SER A 214 10.40 -2.70 -18.06
N VAL A 215 10.35 -2.80 -16.75
CA VAL A 215 10.07 -1.70 -15.83
C VAL A 215 11.17 -1.63 -14.78
N LYS A 216 11.35 -0.47 -14.14
CA LYS A 216 12.36 -0.32 -13.08
C LYS A 216 11.99 -1.15 -11.85
N PHE A 217 10.72 -1.10 -11.42
CA PHE A 217 10.20 -1.95 -10.35
C PHE A 217 8.92 -2.69 -10.76
N TYR A 218 8.69 -3.86 -10.17
CA TYR A 218 7.68 -4.81 -10.68
C TYR A 218 6.39 -4.84 -9.87
N ALA A 219 6.47 -4.55 -8.57
CA ALA A 219 5.32 -4.56 -7.67
C ALA A 219 5.38 -3.42 -6.65
N ILE A 220 4.20 -3.03 -6.18
CA ILE A 220 3.97 -2.15 -5.04
C ILE A 220 3.26 -2.95 -3.96
N VAL A 221 3.70 -2.85 -2.72
CA VAL A 221 2.91 -3.25 -1.57
C VAL A 221 2.58 -1.98 -0.81
N TYR A 222 1.33 -1.70 -0.50
CA TYR A 222 1.01 -0.52 0.28
C TYR A 222 0.11 -0.84 1.46
N PHE A 223 0.34 -0.14 2.56
CA PHE A 223 -0.43 -0.23 3.78
C PHE A 223 -1.15 1.09 3.97
N ASP A 224 -2.46 1.06 3.77
CA ASP A 224 -3.36 2.14 4.10
C ASP A 224 -3.66 2.13 5.60
N GLU A 225 -3.86 3.31 6.16
CA GLU A 225 -4.00 3.54 7.61
C GLU A 225 -2.88 2.89 8.44
N ALA A 226 -1.66 2.92 7.92
CA ALA A 226 -0.47 2.33 8.52
C ALA A 226 -0.12 2.87 9.91
N HIS A 227 -0.75 3.96 10.37
CA HIS A 227 -0.57 4.52 11.71
C HIS A 227 -0.75 3.47 12.81
N THR A 228 -1.60 2.47 12.60
CA THR A 228 -1.81 1.35 13.53
C THR A 228 -0.55 0.50 13.73
N LEU A 229 0.31 0.35 12.71
CA LEU A 229 1.58 -0.36 12.79
C LEU A 229 2.63 0.41 13.61
N SER A 230 2.42 1.70 13.84
CA SER A 230 3.34 2.56 14.59
C SER A 230 3.06 2.59 16.09
N LEU A 231 1.96 1.97 16.52
CA LEU A 231 1.63 1.81 17.92
C LEU A 231 2.52 0.71 18.53
N PRO A 232 3.07 0.90 19.73
CA PRO A 232 3.83 -0.15 20.40
C PRO A 232 2.91 -1.32 20.74
N SER A 233 3.39 -2.54 20.51
CA SER A 233 2.64 -3.77 20.86
C SER A 233 2.46 -3.96 22.36
N ASN A 234 3.35 -3.39 23.19
CA ASN A 234 3.23 -3.36 24.65
C ASN A 234 3.94 -2.12 25.20
N LYS A 235 3.51 -1.59 26.35
CA LYS A 235 4.16 -0.48 27.08
C LYS A 235 5.62 -0.76 27.44
N SER A 236 6.02 -2.03 27.52
CA SER A 236 7.39 -2.46 27.85
C SER A 236 8.34 -2.54 26.64
N HIS A 237 7.83 -2.62 25.41
CA HIS A 237 8.65 -2.82 24.22
C HIS A 237 8.84 -1.51 23.44
N ARG A 238 10.10 -1.18 23.12
CA ARG A 238 10.44 0.02 22.34
C ARG A 238 10.24 -0.14 20.83
N ARG A 239 10.03 -1.36 20.32
CA ARG A 239 9.91 -1.64 18.88
C ARG A 239 8.44 -1.76 18.47
N THR A 240 8.07 -1.02 17.44
CA THR A 240 6.74 -1.06 16.81
C THR A 240 6.73 -2.07 15.67
N PRO A 241 5.57 -2.64 15.29
CA PRO A 241 5.42 -3.44 14.07
C PRO A 241 6.01 -2.75 12.83
N TYR A 242 5.85 -1.43 12.73
CA TYR A 242 6.42 -0.62 11.65
C TYR A 242 7.95 -0.72 11.60
N TYR A 243 8.66 -0.53 12.72
CA TYR A 243 10.12 -0.64 12.74
C TYR A 243 10.61 -2.07 12.43
N ALA A 244 9.89 -3.08 12.92
CA ALA A 244 10.23 -4.46 12.58
C ALA A 244 10.05 -4.74 11.08
N LEU A 245 8.96 -4.23 10.49
CA LEU A 245 8.73 -4.31 9.05
C LEU A 245 9.85 -3.58 8.28
N MET A 246 10.23 -2.36 8.67
CA MET A 246 11.34 -1.63 8.04
C MET A 246 12.66 -2.42 8.03
N HIS A 247 12.95 -3.11 9.14
CA HIS A 247 14.11 -3.97 9.27
C HIS A 247 14.05 -5.16 8.28
N VAL A 248 12.89 -5.81 8.17
CA VAL A 248 12.64 -6.90 7.22
C VAL A 248 12.72 -6.41 5.77
N LEU A 249 12.17 -5.23 5.45
CA LEU A 249 12.23 -4.65 4.10
C LEU A 249 13.67 -4.40 3.65
N ASN A 250 14.56 -4.01 4.56
CA ASN A 250 15.98 -3.85 4.27
C ASN A 250 16.64 -5.19 3.86
N MET A 251 16.13 -6.35 4.30
CA MET A 251 16.64 -7.67 3.88
C MET A 251 16.38 -7.94 2.39
N ILE A 252 15.28 -7.42 1.85
CA ILE A 252 14.90 -7.54 0.43
C ILE A 252 15.10 -6.24 -0.35
N ARG A 253 15.92 -5.30 0.14
CA ARG A 253 16.13 -3.98 -0.48
C ARG A 253 16.60 -4.03 -1.93
N LYS A 254 17.23 -5.14 -2.35
CA LYS A 254 17.70 -5.35 -3.74
C LYS A 254 16.59 -5.82 -4.66
N THR A 255 15.52 -6.40 -4.13
CA THR A 255 14.36 -6.88 -4.89
C THR A 255 13.51 -5.69 -5.36
N PRO A 256 13.15 -5.60 -6.65
CA PRO A 256 12.49 -4.42 -7.24
C PRO A 256 10.99 -4.35 -6.89
N ILE A 257 10.70 -4.25 -5.59
CA ILE A 257 9.38 -4.08 -4.98
C ILE A 257 9.43 -2.79 -4.13
N PHE A 258 8.42 -1.94 -4.25
CA PHE A 258 8.25 -0.75 -3.41
C PHE A 258 7.23 -0.99 -2.32
N PHE A 259 7.45 -0.36 -1.16
CA PHE A 259 6.54 -0.39 -0.03
C PHE A 259 6.07 1.04 0.30
N VAL A 260 4.77 1.26 0.40
CA VAL A 260 4.20 2.58 0.69
C VAL A 260 3.35 2.51 1.95
N PHE A 261 3.52 3.46 2.86
CA PHE A 261 2.77 3.51 4.12
C PHE A 261 1.92 4.79 4.16
N LEU A 262 0.62 4.67 3.97
CA LEU A 262 -0.29 5.80 4.05
C LEU A 262 -0.72 5.96 5.50
N SER A 263 -0.53 7.16 6.04
CA SER A 263 -0.81 7.44 7.44
C SER A 263 -1.54 8.77 7.59
N THR A 264 -2.50 8.78 8.50
CA THR A 264 -3.24 9.96 8.97
C THR A 264 -2.66 10.52 10.27
N ASN A 265 -1.63 9.88 10.83
CA ASN A 265 -1.04 10.30 12.10
C ASN A 265 -0.34 11.66 11.96
N SER A 266 -0.72 12.61 12.81
CA SER A 266 -0.08 13.93 12.90
C SER A 266 1.33 13.87 13.50
N SER A 267 1.69 12.80 14.21
CA SER A 267 3.02 12.58 14.76
C SER A 267 3.98 12.07 13.68
N LEU A 268 4.62 13.01 12.97
CA LEU A 268 5.61 12.72 11.95
C LEU A 268 6.78 11.87 12.48
N GLN A 269 7.20 12.12 13.73
CA GLN A 269 8.36 11.48 14.35
C GLN A 269 8.29 9.94 14.33
N THR A 270 7.09 9.37 14.37
CA THR A 270 6.91 7.92 14.44
C THR A 270 7.17 7.23 13.10
N PHE A 271 6.83 7.88 11.98
CA PHE A 271 7.07 7.35 10.63
C PHE A 271 8.35 7.88 9.98
N THR A 272 8.83 9.03 10.45
CA THR A 272 9.88 9.82 9.82
C THR A 272 10.91 10.32 10.84
N PRO A 273 11.50 9.44 11.67
CA PRO A 273 12.56 9.86 12.58
C PRO A 273 13.77 10.36 11.79
N SER A 274 14.53 11.30 12.36
CA SER A 274 15.82 11.70 11.79
C SER A 274 16.76 10.49 11.68
N ASN A 275 17.73 10.53 10.77
CA ASN A 275 18.72 9.45 10.65
C ASN A 275 19.36 9.12 12.01
N SER A 276 19.71 10.15 12.80
CA SER A 276 20.29 10.02 14.14
C SER A 276 19.38 9.34 15.17
N ALA A 277 18.06 9.47 15.02
CA ALA A 277 17.07 8.87 15.90
C ALA A 277 16.58 7.49 15.38
N TYR A 278 17.02 7.06 14.20
CA TYR A 278 16.58 5.80 13.62
C TYR A 278 17.16 4.60 14.40
N PRO A 279 16.38 3.57 14.77
CA PRO A 279 16.88 2.45 15.60
C PRO A 279 18.02 1.63 14.95
N SER A 280 18.12 1.65 13.62
CA SER A 280 19.18 0.96 12.87
C SER A 280 20.40 1.85 12.70
N ILE A 281 21.55 1.43 13.27
CA ILE A 281 22.87 2.07 13.10
C ILE A 281 23.23 2.24 11.61
N ARG A 282 22.78 1.35 10.74
CA ARG A 282 23.04 1.46 9.29
C ARG A 282 22.38 2.68 8.66
N VAL A 283 21.25 3.13 9.20
CA VAL A 283 20.58 4.37 8.77
C VAL A 283 21.30 5.60 9.35
N GLN A 284 21.87 5.46 10.55
CA GLN A 284 22.65 6.53 11.18
C GLN A 284 23.95 6.81 10.42
N ASN A 285 24.62 5.77 9.88
CA ASN A 285 25.99 5.90 9.36
C ASN A 285 26.14 5.73 7.84
N ASP A 286 25.37 4.85 7.17
CA ASP A 286 25.73 4.35 5.83
C ASP A 286 24.63 4.41 4.76
N THR A 287 23.35 4.56 5.15
CA THR A 287 22.21 4.47 4.23
C THR A 287 21.19 5.56 4.49
N LYS A 288 20.52 6.03 3.43
CA LYS A 288 19.52 7.10 3.51
C LYS A 288 18.11 6.53 3.50
N LEU A 289 17.20 7.09 4.29
CA LEU A 289 15.77 6.82 4.11
C LEU A 289 15.26 7.58 2.88
N ILE A 290 14.26 7.03 2.19
CA ILE A 290 13.50 7.83 1.23
C ILE A 290 12.68 8.81 2.05
N PRO A 291 12.72 10.12 1.73
CA PRO A 291 11.99 11.11 2.52
C PRO A 291 10.48 10.85 2.43
N PRO A 292 9.76 11.15 3.52
CA PRO A 292 8.31 11.09 3.55
C PRO A 292 7.65 12.12 2.61
N PHE A 293 6.43 11.80 2.17
CA PHE A 293 5.57 12.73 1.46
C PHE A 293 4.53 13.30 2.44
N PHE A 294 4.62 14.58 2.74
CA PHE A 294 3.66 15.29 3.61
C PHE A 294 2.60 16.07 2.85
N GLU A 295 2.81 16.24 1.55
CA GLU A 295 1.84 16.88 0.69
C GLU A 295 1.91 16.26 -0.69
N LEU A 296 0.78 15.70 -1.14
CA LEU A 296 0.59 15.29 -2.51
C LEU A 296 -0.32 16.35 -3.17
N PRO A 297 0.18 17.14 -4.13
CA PRO A 297 -0.51 18.33 -4.64
C PRO A 297 -1.61 17.97 -5.65
N PHE A 298 -2.59 17.19 -5.23
CA PHE A 298 -3.69 16.72 -6.09
C PHE A 298 -4.50 17.86 -6.69
N ASP A 299 -4.68 18.94 -5.94
CA ASP A 299 -5.55 20.07 -6.30
C ASP A 299 -4.88 21.08 -7.23
N ASN A 300 -3.55 21.14 -7.26
CA ASN A 300 -2.80 22.15 -8.02
C ASN A 300 -3.03 22.07 -9.53
N PHE A 301 -3.59 20.95 -10.00
CA PHE A 301 -3.87 20.70 -11.40
C PHE A 301 -5.37 20.76 -11.74
N ALA A 302 -6.24 21.09 -10.79
CA ALA A 302 -7.68 21.26 -11.00
C ALA A 302 -8.05 22.56 -11.75
N ARG A 303 -7.14 23.12 -12.57
CA ARG A 303 -7.36 24.40 -13.29
C ARG A 303 -8.63 24.38 -14.15
N LYS A 304 -8.99 23.23 -14.73
CA LYS A 304 -10.21 23.05 -15.51
C LYS A 304 -11.49 23.21 -14.66
N PHE A 305 -11.49 22.67 -13.43
CA PHE A 305 -12.61 22.81 -12.50
C PHE A 305 -12.89 24.29 -12.21
N THR A 306 -11.86 25.09 -11.92
CA THR A 306 -12.04 26.49 -11.58
C THR A 306 -12.62 27.29 -12.75
N SER A 307 -12.24 26.97 -13.98
CA SER A 307 -12.80 27.60 -15.17
C SER A 307 -14.26 27.21 -15.38
N GLU A 308 -14.59 25.91 -15.30
CA GLU A 308 -15.97 25.40 -15.48
C GLU A 308 -16.92 25.87 -14.36
N ALA A 309 -16.47 25.86 -13.11
CA ALA A 309 -17.28 26.28 -11.97
C ALA A 309 -17.56 27.80 -11.97
N LYS A 310 -16.64 28.61 -12.53
CA LYS A 310 -16.84 30.06 -12.74
C LYS A 310 -17.90 30.32 -13.81
N GLU A 311 -17.87 29.59 -14.93
CA GLU A 311 -18.84 29.78 -16.02
C GLU A 311 -20.28 29.43 -15.62
N VAL A 312 -20.46 28.48 -14.70
CA VAL A 312 -21.80 28.02 -14.27
C VAL A 312 -22.31 28.77 -13.02
N GLY A 313 -21.56 29.74 -12.48
CA GLY A 313 -21.95 30.45 -11.25
C GLY A 313 -22.03 29.56 -9.99
N LYS A 314 -21.43 28.36 -10.04
CA LYS A 314 -21.52 27.31 -9.01
C LYS A 314 -20.37 27.34 -8.00
N LEU A 315 -19.49 28.34 -8.08
CA LEU A 315 -18.33 28.51 -7.20
C LEU A 315 -18.74 29.17 -5.87
N THR A 316 -19.72 28.57 -5.19
CA THR A 316 -20.14 28.95 -3.84
C THR A 316 -19.46 28.06 -2.81
N LEU A 317 -19.32 28.55 -1.57
CA LEU A 317 -18.78 27.73 -0.46
C LEU A 317 -19.59 26.45 -0.24
N ALA A 318 -20.92 26.53 -0.30
CA ALA A 318 -21.79 25.37 -0.19
C ALA A 318 -21.58 24.38 -1.35
N GLY A 319 -21.48 24.89 -2.58
CA GLY A 319 -21.31 24.06 -3.77
C GLY A 319 -19.98 23.29 -3.78
N VAL A 320 -18.87 23.91 -3.36
CA VAL A 320 -17.57 23.21 -3.31
C VAL A 320 -17.49 22.15 -2.21
N CYS A 321 -18.33 22.25 -1.18
CA CYS A 321 -18.46 21.25 -0.11
C CYS A 321 -19.40 20.08 -0.46
N GLU A 322 -20.07 20.11 -1.61
CA GLU A 322 -20.85 18.95 -2.06
C GLU A 322 -19.92 17.77 -2.32
N LEU A 323 -20.31 16.56 -1.86
CA LEU A 323 -19.54 15.33 -2.05
C LEU A 323 -19.16 15.12 -3.52
N GLY A 324 -20.07 15.42 -4.45
CA GLY A 324 -19.83 15.33 -5.89
C GLY A 324 -18.75 16.29 -6.42
N GLN A 325 -18.47 17.40 -5.74
CA GLN A 325 -17.38 18.32 -6.07
C GLN A 325 -16.10 17.97 -5.31
N MET A 326 -16.19 17.66 -4.01
CA MET A 326 -15.03 17.23 -3.20
C MET A 326 -14.34 16.00 -3.80
N THR A 327 -15.13 15.05 -4.31
CA THR A 327 -14.63 13.88 -5.01
C THR A 327 -13.83 14.23 -6.26
N LYS A 328 -14.08 15.35 -6.93
CA LYS A 328 -13.26 15.78 -8.08
C LYS A 328 -11.84 16.22 -7.71
N PHE A 329 -11.59 16.44 -6.43
CA PHE A 329 -10.27 16.77 -5.89
C PHE A 329 -9.55 15.56 -5.29
N GLY A 330 -10.07 14.35 -5.48
CA GLY A 330 -9.50 13.17 -4.83
C GLY A 330 -9.94 13.00 -3.38
N ARG A 331 -10.91 13.79 -2.90
CA ARG A 331 -11.30 13.89 -1.47
C ARG A 331 -12.72 13.36 -1.19
N PRO A 332 -13.02 12.07 -1.42
CA PRO A 332 -14.18 11.46 -0.74
C PRO A 332 -13.86 11.49 0.76
N MET A 333 -14.78 12.01 1.58
CA MET A 333 -14.59 12.03 3.04
C MET A 333 -14.50 10.63 3.61
#